data_AF-A0A2H0RBH6-F1
#
_entry.id   AF-A0A2H0RBH6-F1
#
_cell.length_a   1.000
_cell.length_b   1.000
_cell.length_c   1.000
_cell.angle_alpha   90.00
_cell.angle_beta   90.00
_cell.angle_gamma   90.00
#
_symmetry.space_group_name_H-M   'P 1'
#
loop_
_entity.id
_entity.type
_entity.pdbx_description
1 polymer ?
#
loop_
_entity_poly.entity_id
_entity_poly.type
_entity_poly.pdbx_seq_one_letter_code
_entity_poly.pdbx_strand_id
1 'polypeptide(L)' 'MALAKEALVFCSQITRIPAYKCEKALNLLIEQECTLPFVARYRKDATGGLNEIDLDQIHQA' A
#
# COMPACT_ATOMS: atom_id res chain seq x y z
N MET A 1 4.78 -1.75 -13.39
CA MET A 1 3.86 -1.06 -14.34
C MET A 1 3.48 0.26 -13.68
N ALA A 2 2.81 1.20 -14.35
CA ALA A 2 2.29 2.37 -13.64
C ALA A 2 0.93 1.99 -13.06
N LEU A 3 0.79 1.88 -11.74
CA LEU A 3 -0.53 1.80 -11.10
C LEU A 3 -1.37 2.98 -11.61
N ALA A 4 -2.62 2.69 -12.01
CA ALA A 4 -3.51 3.72 -12.53
C ALA A 4 -3.65 4.84 -11.49
N LYS A 5 -3.38 6.08 -11.92
CA LYS A 5 -3.37 7.25 -11.03
C LYS A 5 -4.72 7.43 -10.33
N GLU A 6 -5.80 7.09 -11.01
CA GLU A 6 -7.17 7.10 -10.53
C GLU A 6 -7.36 6.14 -9.35
N ALA A 7 -6.78 4.94 -9.43
CA ALA A 7 -6.84 3.95 -8.36
C ALA A 7 -6.07 4.41 -7.11
N LEU A 8 -4.92 5.07 -7.30
CA LEU A 8 -4.16 5.64 -6.18
C LEU A 8 -4.91 6.77 -5.48
N VAL A 9 -5.61 7.62 -6.24
CA VAL A 9 -6.46 8.67 -5.68
C VAL A 9 -7.64 8.07 -4.91
N PHE A 10 -8.29 7.05 -5.47
CA PHE A 10 -9.39 6.35 -4.81
C PHE A 10 -8.97 5.68 -3.49
N CYS A 11 -7.86 4.92 -3.52
CA CYS A 11 -7.29 4.30 -2.32
C CYS A 11 -6.98 5.35 -1.25
N SER A 12 -6.40 6.48 -1.65
CA SER A 12 -6.09 7.58 -0.74
C SER A 12 -7.34 8.21 -0.10
N GLN A 13 -8.43 8.33 -0.87
CA GLN A 13 -9.69 8.89 -0.39
C GLN A 13 -10.37 7.98 0.65
N ILE A 14 -10.37 6.66 0.42
CA ILE A 14 -11.01 5.68 1.30
C ILE A 14 -10.20 5.47 2.58
N THR A 15 -8.89 5.21 2.44
CA THR A 15 -8.03 4.86 3.56
C THR A 15 -7.53 6.06 4.35
N ARG A 16 -7.69 7.28 3.80
CA ARG A 16 -7.06 8.52 4.31
C ARG A 16 -5.53 8.46 4.36
N ILE A 17 -4.93 7.51 3.66
CA ILE A 17 -3.48 7.38 3.51
C ILE A 17 -3.03 8.19 2.28
N PRO A 18 -1.90 8.91 2.32
CA PRO A 18 -1.41 9.63 1.14
C PRO A 18 -1.17 8.70 -0.06
N ALA A 19 -1.60 9.12 -1.25
CA ALA A 19 -1.51 8.33 -2.48
C ALA A 19 -0.12 7.73 -2.76
N TYR A 20 0.96 8.46 -2.45
CA TYR A 20 2.33 7.95 -2.63
C TYR A 20 2.68 6.77 -1.70
N LYS A 21 2.06 6.68 -0.51
CA LYS A 21 2.22 5.53 0.39
C LYS A 21 1.39 4.35 -0.09
N CYS A 22 0.17 4.61 -0.59
CA CYS A 22 -0.67 3.59 -1.25
C CYS A 22 0.07 2.97 -2.43
N GLU A 23 0.70 3.78 -3.28
CA GLU A 23 1.51 3.31 -4.41
C GLU A 23 2.64 2.38 -3.95
N LYS A 24 3.41 2.78 -2.93
CA LYS A 24 4.50 1.95 -2.40
C LYS A 24 4.00 0.64 -1.79
N ALA A 25 2.85 0.67 -1.10
CA ALA A 25 2.24 -0.53 -0.54
C ALA A 25 1.74 -1.48 -1.65
N LEU A 26 1.03 -0.97 -2.66
CA LEU A 26 0.50 -1.76 -3.77
C LEU A 26 1.62 -2.32 -4.65
N ASN A 27 2.72 -1.59 -4.84
CA ASN A 27 3.90 -2.11 -5.52
C ASN A 27 4.51 -3.33 -4.81
N LEU A 28 4.48 -3.36 -3.47
CA LEU A 28 4.99 -4.51 -2.71
C LEU A 28 3.98 -5.67 -2.70
N LEU A 29 2.70 -5.38 -2.43
CA LEU A 29 1.67 -6.40 -2.25
C LEU A 29 1.19 -7.03 -3.56
N ILE A 30 1.08 -6.24 -4.63
CA ILE A 30 0.52 -6.67 -5.91
C ILE A 30 1.63 -6.95 -6.91
N GLU A 31 2.48 -5.96 -7.22
CA GLU A 31 3.50 -6.15 -8.27
C GLU A 31 4.62 -7.11 -7.86
N GLN A 32 5.00 -7.12 -6.59
CA GLN A 32 6.02 -8.02 -6.04
C GLN A 32 5.43 -9.22 -5.29
N GLU A 33 4.11 -9.36 -5.29
CA GLU A 33 3.37 -10.47 -4.66
C GLU A 33 3.80 -10.75 -3.21
N CYS A 34 4.25 -9.72 -2.48
CA CYS A 34 4.65 -9.88 -1.09
C CYS A 34 3.41 -10.08 -0.21
N THR A 35 3.55 -10.87 0.85
CA THR A 35 2.46 -11.04 1.81
C THR A 35 2.36 -9.86 2.77
N LEU A 36 1.15 -9.59 3.23
CA LEU A 36 0.88 -8.49 4.16
C LEU A 36 1.71 -8.58 5.45
N PRO A 37 1.83 -9.75 6.13
CA PRO A 37 2.69 -9.88 7.31
C PRO A 37 4.18 -9.64 7.00
N PHE A 38 4.63 -10.00 5.79
CA PHE A 38 6.00 -9.75 5.36
C PHE A 38 6.27 -8.25 5.18
N VAL A 39 5.37 -7.54 4.51
CA VAL A 39 5.52 -6.09 4.28
C VAL A 39 5.48 -5.32 5.60
N ALA A 40 4.52 -5.64 6.48
CA ALA A 40 4.35 -4.99 7.77
C ALA A 40 5.59 -5.13 8.69
N ARG A 41 6.29 -6.27 8.62
CA ARG A 41 7.46 -6.57 9.47
C ARG A 41 8.79 -6.18 8.85
N TYR A 42 8.97 -6.41 7.55
CA TYR A 42 10.29 -6.34 6.91
C TYR A 42 10.42 -5.22 5.87
N ARG A 43 9.32 -4.55 5.49
CA ARG A 43 9.32 -3.46 4.48
C ARG A 43 8.64 -2.19 5.00
N LYS A 44 8.57 -2.01 6.31
CA LYS A 44 7.93 -0.85 6.95
C LYS A 44 8.53 0.49 6.51
N ASP A 45 9.84 0.56 6.34
CA ASP A 45 10.49 1.80 5.86
C ASP A 45 10.15 2.09 4.39
N ALA A 46 10.01 1.05 3.58
CA ALA A 46 9.65 1.18 2.16
C ALA A 46 8.24 1.74 2.00
N THR A 47 7.31 1.44 2.92
CA THR A 47 5.93 1.96 2.89
C THR A 47 5.80 3.32 3.59
N GLY A 48 6.88 3.86 4.17
CA GLY A 48 6.82 5.11 4.94
C GLY A 48 6.13 4.93 6.29
N GLY A 49 6.34 3.78 6.93
CA GLY A 49 5.91 3.49 8.30
C GLY A 49 4.55 2.83 8.44
N LEU A 50 3.91 2.38 7.36
CA LEU A 50 2.57 1.77 7.41
C LEU A 50 2.59 0.52 8.30
N ASN A 51 1.57 0.38 9.13
CA ASN A 51 1.37 -0.80 9.98
C ASN A 51 0.49 -1.85 9.26
N GLU A 52 0.27 -2.99 9.92
CA GLU A 52 -0.51 -4.10 9.35
C GLU A 52 -1.96 -3.70 9.03
N ILE A 53 -2.60 -2.88 9.87
CA ILE A 53 -3.97 -2.40 9.66
C ILE A 53 -4.03 -1.45 8.45
N ASP A 54 -3.08 -0.53 8.34
CA ASP A 54 -3.00 0.40 7.21
C ASP A 54 -2.81 -0.36 5.88
N LEU A 55 -1.96 -1.39 5.89
CA LEU A 55 -1.69 -2.22 4.72
C LEU A 55 -2.89 -3.07 4.33
N ASP A 56 -3.65 -3.58 5.31
CA ASP A 56 -4.87 -4.35 5.06
C ASP A 56 -5.97 -3.46 4.47
N GLN A 57 -6.14 -2.25 5.01
CA GLN A 57 -7.05 -1.26 4.45
C GLN A 57 -6.71 -0.92 2.99
N ILE A 58 -5.42 -0.79 2.66
CA ILE A 58 -4.99 -0.56 1.27
C ILE A 58 -5.27 -1.78 0.39
N HIS A 59 -5.05 -2.99 0.90
CA HIS A 59 -5.23 -4.22 0.13
C HIS A 59 -6.70 -4.53 -0.19
N GLN A 60 -7.63 -4.10 0.67
CA GLN A 60 -9.06 -4.31 0.53
C GLN A 60 -9.80 -3.15 -0.17
N ALA A 61 -9.12 -2.03 -0.44
CA ALA A 61 -9.69 -0.85 -1.09
C ALA A 61 -9.78 -1.01 -2.61
#